data_AF-A0A2K1P0G3-F1
#
_entry.id   AF-A0A2K1P0G3-F1
#
_cell.length_a   1.000
_cell.length_b   1.000
_cell.length_c   1.000
_cell.angle_alpha   90.00
_cell.angle_beta   90.00
_cell.angle_gamma   90.00
#
_symmetry.space_group_name_H-M   'P 1'
#
loop_
_entity.id
_entity.type
_entity.pdbx_description
1 polymer ?
#
loop_
_entity_poly.entity_id
_entity_poly.type
_entity_poly.pdbx_seq_one_letter_code
_entity_poly.pdbx_strand_id
1 'polypeptide(L)' 'MHDNGKEMSQGQRSRRCLAIAFYRQKPILLLDEIFASLDDLTINQILVSLEFILGSETFGIMITHRTEHIPKDAKIILL' A
#
# COMPACT_ATOMS: atom_id res chain seq x y z
N MET A 1 2.70 -27.83 8.04
CA MET A 1 2.32 -26.41 7.94
C MET A 1 2.73 -25.93 6.57
N HIS A 2 1.79 -25.30 5.86
CA HIS A 2 1.74 -25.05 4.41
C HIS A 2 3.02 -24.44 3.77
N ASP A 3 3.44 -25.01 2.64
CA ASP A 3 4.49 -24.52 1.74
C ASP A 3 3.98 -23.40 0.79
N ASN A 4 3.17 -22.47 1.30
CA ASN A 4 2.44 -21.46 0.52
C ASN A 4 3.28 -20.19 0.21
N GLY A 5 4.29 -20.30 -0.66
CA GLY A 5 4.89 -19.12 -1.31
C GLY A 5 6.41 -18.96 -1.19
N LYS A 6 7.16 -20.06 -1.11
CA LYS A 6 8.65 -20.02 -1.15
C LYS A 6 9.23 -19.37 -2.42
N GLU A 7 8.45 -19.23 -3.50
CA GLU A 7 8.93 -18.65 -4.76
C GLU A 7 8.62 -17.16 -4.99
N MET A 8 7.99 -16.48 -4.02
CA MET A 8 7.67 -15.05 -4.18
C MET A 8 8.69 -14.16 -3.46
N SER A 9 9.30 -13.25 -4.21
CA SER A 9 10.10 -12.16 -3.62
C SER A 9 9.25 -11.30 -2.70
N GLN A 10 9.89 -10.57 -1.80
CA GLN A 10 9.20 -9.67 -0.87
C GLN A 10 8.30 -8.67 -1.62
N GLY A 11 8.79 -8.05 -2.69
CA GLY A 11 8.00 -7.14 -3.53
C GLY A 11 6.81 -7.81 -4.22
N GLN A 12 6.89 -9.09 -4.58
CA GLN A 12 5.74 -9.82 -5.12
C GLN A 12 4.68 -10.12 -4.04
N ARG A 13 5.11 -10.48 -2.82
CA ARG A 13 4.20 -10.69 -1.69
C ARG A 13 3.47 -9.38 -1.36
N SER A 14 4.19 -8.27 -1.29
CA SER A 14 3.61 -6.94 -1.06
C SER A 14 2.60 -6.57 -2.15
N ARG A 15 2.93 -6.75 -3.43
CA ARG A 15 2.00 -6.50 -4.54
C ARG A 15 0.74 -7.36 -4.46
N ARG A 16 0.85 -8.64 -4.10
CA ARG A 16 -0.33 -9.51 -3.89
C ARG A 16 -1.20 -8.99 -2.76
N CYS A 17 -0.61 -8.61 -1.61
CA CYS A 17 -1.37 -8.07 -0.49
C CYS A 17 -2.11 -6.78 -0.86
N LEU A 18 -1.44 -5.88 -1.57
CA LEU A 18 -2.03 -4.65 -2.12
C LEU A 18 -3.22 -4.95 -3.03
N ALA A 19 -3.06 -5.85 -4.00
CA ALA A 19 -4.15 -6.25 -4.90
C ALA A 19 -5.35 -6.82 -4.13
N ILE A 20 -5.11 -7.65 -3.10
CA ILE A 20 -6.18 -8.19 -2.25
C ILE A 20 -6.86 -7.08 -1.44
N ALA A 21 -6.10 -6.12 -0.92
CA ALA A 21 -6.64 -5.00 -0.16
C ALA A 21 -7.53 -4.11 -1.04
N PHE A 22 -7.07 -3.82 -2.26
CA PHE A 22 -7.81 -3.03 -3.25
C PHE A 22 -9.09 -3.72 -3.69
N TYR A 23 -9.03 -5.03 -3.93
CA TYR A 23 -10.20 -5.82 -4.29
C TYR A 23 -11.25 -5.86 -3.17
N ARG A 24 -10.83 -5.87 -1.91
CA ARG A 24 -11.73 -6.02 -0.75
C ARG A 24 -12.46 -4.75 -0.33
N GLN A 25 -12.02 -3.57 -0.76
CA GLN A 25 -12.65 -2.27 -0.50
C GLN A 25 -13.15 -2.13 0.95
N LYS A 26 -12.28 -2.42 1.92
CA LYS A 26 -12.62 -2.31 3.34
C LYS A 26 -12.72 -0.84 3.73
N PRO A 27 -13.62 -0.47 4.65
CA PRO A 27 -13.77 0.92 5.09
C PRO A 27 -12.52 1.48 5.77
N ILE A 28 -11.60 0.62 6.22
CA ILE A 28 -10.30 1.02 6.75
C ILE A 28 -9.20 0.22 6.04
N LEU A 29 -8.18 0.93 5.57
CA LEU A 29 -7.01 0.38 4.91
C LEU A 29 -5.75 0.76 5.71
N LEU A 30 -5.02 -0.24 6.21
CA LEU A 30 -3.74 -0.08 6.91
C LEU A 30 -2.58 -0.40 5.96
N LEU A 31 -1.65 0.52 5.79
CA LEU A 31 -0.50 0.40 4.90
C LEU A 31 0.79 0.60 5.72
N ASP A 32 1.51 -0.49 5.98
CA ASP A 32 2.76 -0.46 6.74
C ASP A 32 3.95 -0.70 5.79
N GLU A 33 4.76 0.33 5.56
CA GLU A 33 6.01 0.27 4.79
C GLU A 33 5.89 -0.45 3.42
N ILE A 34 4.73 -0.29 2.76
CA ILE A 34 4.35 -1.09 1.58
C ILE A 34 5.24 -0.88 0.35
N PHE A 35 6.04 0.19 0.33
CA PHE A 35 6.88 0.59 -0.80
C PHE A 35 8.34 0.11 -0.69
N ALA A 36 8.77 -0.43 0.46
CA ALA A 36 10.19 -0.67 0.75
C ALA A 36 10.92 -1.61 -0.25
N SER A 37 10.18 -2.47 -0.96
CA SER A 37 10.73 -3.48 -1.87
C SER A 37 10.25 -3.34 -3.33
N LEU A 38 9.76 -2.16 -3.70
CA LEU A 38 9.19 -1.87 -5.00
C LEU A 38 10.06 -0.85 -5.77
N ASP A 39 10.08 -0.97 -7.09
CA ASP A 39 10.68 0.02 -7.97
C ASP A 39 9.76 1.25 -8.15
N ASP A 40 10.34 2.38 -8.56
CA ASP A 40 9.64 3.67 -8.66
C ASP A 40 8.44 3.62 -9.61
N LEU A 41 8.51 2.86 -10.70
CA LEU A 41 7.39 2.72 -11.64
C LEU A 41 6.22 2.00 -10.95
N THR A 42 6.49 0.90 -10.24
CA THR A 42 5.49 0.20 -9.45
C THR A 42 4.91 1.08 -8.33
N ILE A 43 5.73 1.87 -7.63
CA ILE A 43 5.27 2.77 -6.56
C ILE A 43 4.29 3.80 -7.13
N ASN A 44 4.63 4.45 -8.25
CA ASN A 44 3.76 5.44 -8.89
C ASN A 44 2.39 4.84 -9.30
N GLN A 45 2.38 3.61 -9.83
CA GLN A 45 1.13 2.92 -10.18
C GLN A 45 0.26 2.65 -8.95
N ILE A 46 0.88 2.28 -7.82
CA ILE A 46 0.17 2.05 -6.57
C ILE A 46 -0.38 3.35 -5.99
N LEU A 47 0.38 4.45 -6.04
CA LEU A 47 -0.08 5.75 -5.55
C LEU A 47 -1.33 6.23 -6.29
N VAL A 48 -1.35 6.14 -7.63
CA VAL A 48 -2.55 6.47 -8.44
C VAL A 48 -3.74 5.60 -8.05
N SER A 49 -3.50 4.31 -7.79
CA SER A 49 -4.57 3.38 -7.34
C SER A 49 -5.08 3.73 -5.95
N LEU A 50 -4.19 4.15 -5.04
CA LEU A 50 -4.55 4.58 -3.69
C LEU A 50 -5.37 5.86 -3.71
N GLU A 51 -5.04 6.82 -4.56
CA GLU A 51 -5.84 8.06 -4.70
C GLU A 51 -7.30 7.74 -5.05
N PHE A 52 -7.53 6.81 -5.98
CA PHE A 52 -8.88 6.39 -6.35
C PHE A 52 -9.62 5.70 -5.19
N ILE A 53 -8.95 4.80 -4.47
CA ILE A 53 -9.56 4.05 -3.37
C ILE A 53 -9.84 4.95 -2.16
N LEU A 54 -8.91 5.82 -1.81
CA LEU A 54 -9.05 6.75 -0.68
C LEU A 54 -10.02 7.90 -0.99
N GLY A 55 -10.31 8.17 -2.26
CA GLY A 55 -11.40 9.05 -2.67
C GLY A 55 -12.81 8.46 -2.51
N SER A 56 -12.92 7.20 -2.09
CA SER A 56 -14.21 6.52 -1.82
C SER A 56 -14.53 6.48 -0.31
N GLU A 57 -15.40 5.57 0.14
CA GLU A 57 -15.73 5.38 1.57
C GLU A 57 -14.62 4.70 2.40
N THR A 58 -13.36 4.75 1.93
CA THR A 58 -12.22 4.07 2.56
C THR A 58 -11.33 5.07 3.30
N PHE A 59 -11.15 4.87 4.60
CA PHE A 59 -10.18 5.61 5.40
C PHE A 59 -8.81 4.92 5.40
N GLY A 60 -7.78 5.63 4.93
CA GLY A 60 -6.41 5.12 4.86
C GLY A 60 -5.55 5.56 6.04
N ILE A 61 -4.79 4.62 6.61
CA ILE A 61 -3.70 4.90 7.55
C ILE A 61 -2.42 4.33 6.94
N MET A 62 -1.42 5.18 6.75
CA MET A 62 -0.12 4.81 6.21
C MET A 62 0.97 5.08 7.23
N ILE A 63 1.88 4.12 7.38
CA ILE A 63 3.12 4.23 8.15
C ILE A 63 4.26 4.18 7.13
N THR A 64 5.08 5.22 7.09
CA THR A 64 6.17 5.37 6.13
C THR A 64 7.26 6.27 6.69
N HIS A 65 8.52 5.92 6.44
CA HIS A 65 9.67 6.82 6.58
C HIS A 65 9.97 7.63 5.30
N ARG A 66 9.25 7.37 4.20
CA ARG A 66 9.41 8.03 2.89
C ARG A 66 8.34 9.09 2.69
N THR A 67 8.76 10.34 2.72
CA THR A 67 7.88 11.50 2.61
C THR A 67 7.40 11.79 1.19
N GLU A 68 8.17 11.37 0.20
CA GLU A 68 7.93 11.57 -1.24
C GLU A 68 6.70 10.83 -1.77
N HIS A 69 6.16 9.87 -1.00
CA HIS A 69 5.00 9.06 -1.36
C HIS A 69 3.77 9.34 -0.50
N ILE A 70 3.81 10.39 0.31
CA ILE A 70 2.66 10.81 1.13
C ILE A 70 1.62 11.50 0.22
N PRO A 71 0.34 11.08 0.24
CA PRO A 71 -0.72 11.77 -0.48
C PRO A 71 -0.83 13.24 -0.06
N LYS A 72 -1.08 14.15 -1.02
CA LYS A 72 -1.05 15.60 -0.78
C LYS A 72 -2.03 16.08 0.29
N ASP A 73 -3.19 15.44 0.38
CA ASP A 73 -4.26 15.82 1.31
C ASP A 73 -4.20 15.02 2.63
N ALA A 74 -3.11 14.27 2.86
CA ALA A 74 -2.96 13.47 4.06
C ALA A 74 -2.71 14.32 5.30
N LYS A 75 -3.38 13.97 6.40
CA LYS A 75 -3.00 14.45 7.73
C LYS A 75 -1.75 13.70 8.19
N ILE A 76 -0.67 14.45 8.46
CA ILE A 76 0.59 13.89 8.93
C ILE A 76 0.65 13.94 10.46
N ILE A 77 1.03 12.81 11.06
CA ILE A 77 1.31 12.70 12.50
C ILE A 77 2.75 12.22 12.63
N LEU A 78 3.58 13.01 13.32
CA LEU A 78 4.96 12.65 13.65
C LEU A 78 4.95 11.97 15.01
N LEU A 79 5.59 10.81 15.10
CA LEU A 79 5.74 9.99 16.30
C LEU A 79 7.20 9.93 16.73
#